data_AF-J4CDY8-F1
#
_entry.id   AF-J4CDY8-F1
#
_cell.length_a   1.000
_cell.length_b   1.000
_cell.length_c   1.000
_cell.angle_alpha   90.00
_cell.angle_beta   90.00
_cell.angle_gamma   90.00
#
_symmetry.space_group_name_H-M   'P 1'
#
loop_
_entity.id
_entity.type
_entity.pdbx_description
1 polymer ?
#
loop_
_entity_poly.entity_id
_entity_poly.type
_entity_poly.pdbx_seq_one_letter_code
_entity_poly.pdbx_strand_id
1 'polypeptide(L)'
;MRYFRSWAINKRFFSSTHRPLSECLSDFKELVSEQSSCGSVYDGWPPKNRIKLKERLKPLGRDLFVINRRLENGVGFEPTLVFCCGFKPMLMMSKSEFQSFIANLPLIKTNLETFFKQL
;
A
#
# COMPACT_ATOMS: atom_id res chain seq x y z
N MET A 1 16.68 -9.86 -4.98
CA MET A 1 17.12 -9.54 -6.36
C MET A 1 15.97 -8.86 -7.09
N ARG A 2 16.05 -7.54 -7.29
CA ARG A 2 15.12 -6.81 -8.16
C ARG A 2 15.71 -6.86 -9.56
N TYR A 3 15.05 -7.55 -10.48
CA TYR A 3 15.40 -7.48 -11.89
C TYR A 3 15.15 -6.05 -12.36
N PHE A 4 16.22 -5.27 -12.49
CA PHE A 4 16.22 -4.11 -13.39
C PHE A 4 16.01 -4.69 -14.79
N ARG A 5 14.76 -4.72 -15.25
CA ARG A 5 14.48 -4.87 -16.68
C ARG A 5 15.15 -3.66 -17.31
N SER A 6 16.26 -3.89 -18.02
CA SER A 6 16.86 -2.93 -18.93
C SER A 6 15.76 -2.49 -19.89
N TRP A 7 15.12 -1.36 -19.59
CA TRP A 7 14.30 -0.69 -20.58
C TRP A 7 15.27 -0.29 -21.68
N ALA A 8 15.16 -0.98 -22.82
CA ALA A 8 15.72 -0.50 -24.06
C ALA A 8 15.12 0.90 -24.26
N ILE A 9 15.88 1.93 -23.91
CA ILE A 9 15.57 3.29 -24.30
C ILE A 9 15.56 3.21 -25.82
N ASN A 10 14.37 3.24 -26.40
CA ASN A 10 14.16 3.29 -27.83
C ASN A 10 14.91 4.54 -28.30
N LYS A 11 16.15 4.37 -28.76
CA LYS A 11 16.91 5.42 -29.44
C LYS A 11 16.23 5.62 -30.79
N ARG A 12 15.07 6.29 -30.78
CA ARG A 12 14.51 6.87 -31.99
C ARG A 12 15.54 7.92 -32.42
N PHE A 13 16.21 7.64 -33.54
CA PHE A 13 17.12 8.59 -34.17
C PHE A 13 16.30 9.85 -34.49
N PHE A 14 16.58 10.94 -33.79
CA PHE A 14 16.04 12.24 -34.15
C PHE A 14 16.74 12.69 -35.44
N SER A 15 16.07 12.47 -36.57
CA SER A 15 16.44 13.07 -37.87
C SER A 15 16.44 14.59 -37.74
N SER A 16 17.51 15.24 -38.21
CA SER A 16 17.73 16.71 -38.18
C SER A 16 16.86 17.49 -39.17
N THR A 17 15.70 16.94 -39.55
CA THR A 17 14.68 17.62 -40.35
C THR A 17 13.83 18.47 -39.43
N HIS A 18 13.65 19.77 -39.76
CA HIS A 18 12.79 20.71 -39.03
C HIS A 18 11.36 20.18 -38.92
N ARG A 19 11.05 19.49 -37.83
CA ARG A 19 9.67 19.15 -37.48
C ARG A 19 8.97 20.39 -36.93
N PRO A 20 7.68 20.58 -37.22
CA PRO A 20 6.92 21.66 -36.62
C PRO A 20 6.81 21.46 -35.09
N LEU A 21 6.86 22.55 -34.33
CA LEU A 21 6.83 22.53 -32.87
C LEU A 21 5.62 21.75 -32.32
N SER A 22 4.48 21.81 -33.01
CA SER A 22 3.26 21.08 -32.65
C SER A 22 3.44 19.57 -32.61
N GLU A 23 4.19 19.00 -33.56
CA GLU A 23 4.49 17.56 -33.59
C GLU A 23 5.42 17.19 -32.43
N CYS A 24 6.48 17.97 -32.19
CA CYS A 24 7.39 17.76 -31.08
C CYS A 24 6.68 17.84 -29.71
N LEU A 25 5.74 18.77 -29.55
CA LEU A 25 4.94 18.89 -28.33
C LEU A 25 3.93 17.75 -28.17
N SER A 26 3.38 17.24 -29.27
CA SER A 26 2.51 16.07 -29.26
C SER A 26 3.29 14.81 -28.84
N ASP A 27 4.46 14.58 -29.45
CA ASP A 27 5.36 13.48 -29.10
C ASP A 27 5.77 13.55 -27.62
N PHE A 28 6.11 14.76 -27.14
CA PHE A 28 6.43 14.97 -25.72
C PHE A 28 5.25 14.64 -24.81
N LYS A 29 4.04 15.08 -25.15
CA LYS A 29 2.84 14.80 -24.37
C LYS A 29 2.52 13.31 -24.33
N GLU A 30 2.71 12.60 -25.45
CA GLU A 30 2.56 11.14 -25.53
C GLU A 30 3.58 10.43 -24.66
N LEU A 31 4.87 10.79 -24.77
CA LEU A 31 5.94 10.24 -23.94
C LEU A 31 5.72 10.49 -22.44
N VAL A 32 5.28 11.70 -22.08
CA VAL A 32 4.93 12.04 -20.69
C VAL A 32 3.74 11.19 -20.24
N SER A 33 2.70 11.01 -21.06
CA SER A 33 1.55 10.16 -20.75
C SER A 33 1.96 8.69 -20.56
N GLU A 34 2.81 8.16 -21.44
CA GLU A 34 3.33 6.79 -21.35
C GLU A 34 4.15 6.59 -20.07
N GLN A 35 5.04 7.52 -19.74
CA GLN A 35 5.86 7.43 -18.52
C GLN A 35 5.09 7.74 -17.22
N SER A 36 4.09 8.61 -17.28
CA SER A 36 3.24 8.94 -16.13
C SER A 36 2.14 7.93 -15.89
N SER A 37 1.94 6.96 -16.80
CA SER A 37 1.11 5.78 -16.57
C SER A 37 1.77 4.84 -15.55
N CYS A 38 1.83 5.26 -14.29
CA CYS A 38 2.11 4.37 -13.18
C CYS A 38 0.87 3.51 -12.99
N GLY A 39 0.82 2.36 -13.67
CA GLY A 39 -0.24 1.38 -13.46
C GLY A 39 -0.34 1.07 -11.98
N SER A 40 -1.50 1.34 -11.37
CA SER A 40 -1.76 0.94 -9.99
C SER A 40 -1.53 -0.57 -9.90
N VAL A 41 -0.39 -0.98 -9.33
CA VAL A 41 -0.09 -2.40 -9.21
C VAL A 41 -0.97 -2.93 -8.09
N TYR A 42 -2.09 -3.54 -8.47
CA TYR A 42 -2.93 -4.26 -7.54
C TYR A 42 -2.16 -5.50 -7.06
N ASP A 43 -1.63 -5.45 -5.84
CA ASP A 43 -0.82 -6.52 -5.24
C ASP A 43 -1.64 -7.76 -4.83
N GLY A 44 -2.95 -7.76 -5.10
CA GLY A 44 -3.88 -8.81 -4.68
C GLY A 44 -4.27 -8.70 -3.20
N TRP A 45 -5.32 -9.42 -2.81
CA TRP A 45 -5.73 -9.53 -1.41
C TRP A 45 -5.89 -11.00 -0.95
N PRO A 46 -5.31 -11.38 0.20
CA PRO A 46 -4.25 -10.67 0.90
C PRO A 46 -2.92 -10.79 0.13
N PRO A 47 -2.01 -9.81 0.22
CA PRO A 47 -0.75 -9.83 -0.52
C PRO A 47 0.06 -11.11 -0.32
N LYS A 48 0.72 -11.58 -1.39
CA LYS A 48 1.54 -12.82 -1.36
C LYS A 48 2.74 -12.70 -0.42
N ASN A 49 3.29 -11.49 -0.30
CA ASN A 49 4.43 -11.15 0.55
C ASN A 49 4.05 -10.82 2.01
N ARG A 50 2.80 -11.07 2.42
CA ARG A 50 2.39 -10.83 3.81
C ARG A 50 3.15 -11.73 4.79
N ILE A 51 3.44 -11.19 5.96
CA ILE A 51 4.04 -11.92 7.08
C ILE A 51 2.92 -12.30 8.04
N LYS A 52 2.54 -13.58 8.05
CA LYS A 52 1.55 -14.10 9.01
C LYS A 52 2.15 -14.16 10.41
N LEU A 53 1.37 -13.74 11.41
CA LEU A 53 1.75 -13.98 12.80
C LEU A 53 1.50 -15.47 13.13
N LYS A 54 2.35 -16.05 13.98
CA LYS A 54 2.24 -17.45 14.40
C LYS A 54 0.97 -17.72 15.21
N GLU A 55 0.59 -16.76 16.04
CA GLU A 55 -0.55 -16.88 16.92
C GLU A 55 -1.73 -16.08 16.39
N ARG A 56 -2.93 -16.69 16.48
CA ARG A 56 -4.19 -15.98 16.29
C ARG A 56 -4.47 -15.11 17.51
N LEU A 57 -5.15 -13.98 17.30
CA LEU A 57 -5.56 -13.12 18.40
C LEU A 57 -6.62 -13.82 19.24
N LYS A 58 -6.21 -14.31 20.40
CA LYS A 58 -7.09 -14.89 21.41
C LYS A 58 -7.71 -13.78 22.27
N PRO A 59 -8.95 -13.96 22.75
CA PRO A 59 -9.84 -15.11 22.57
C PRO A 59 -10.58 -15.12 21.22
N LEU A 60 -10.47 -14.06 20.42
CA LEU A 60 -11.29 -13.85 19.22
C LEU A 60 -11.00 -14.81 18.05
N GLY A 61 -9.92 -15.59 18.11
CA GLY A 61 -9.52 -16.55 17.09
C GLY A 61 -9.23 -15.91 15.73
N ARG A 62 -8.88 -14.62 15.68
CA ARG A 62 -8.72 -13.87 14.43
C ARG A 62 -7.32 -14.02 13.86
N ASP A 63 -7.23 -14.04 12.53
CA ASP A 63 -5.96 -14.06 11.81
C ASP A 63 -5.36 -12.65 11.77
N LEU A 64 -4.07 -12.57 12.06
CA LEU A 64 -3.29 -11.34 11.97
C LEU A 64 -2.11 -11.55 11.05
N PHE A 65 -1.80 -10.51 10.28
CA PHE A 65 -0.60 -10.48 9.48
C PHE A 65 -0.12 -9.04 9.29
N VAL A 66 1.15 -8.90 8.94
CA VAL A 66 1.75 -7.63 8.55
C VAL A 66 1.90 -7.61 7.03
N ILE A 67 1.53 -6.48 6.42
CA ILE A 67 1.80 -6.18 5.02
C ILE A 67 2.63 -4.91 4.92
N ASN A 68 3.29 -4.73 3.78
CA ASN A 68 3.76 -3.42 3.36
C ASN A 68 2.65 -2.80 2.50
N ARG A 69 1.82 -1.93 3.11
CA ARG A 69 0.73 -1.23 2.45
C ARG A 69 1.30 -0.12 1.58
N ARG A 70 0.86 -0.03 0.33
CA ARG A 70 1.18 1.10 -0.55
C ARG A 70 0.45 2.35 -0.07
N LEU A 71 1.16 3.47 0.02
CA LEU A 71 0.59 4.75 0.41
C LEU A 71 -0.20 5.38 -0.76
N GLU A 72 -1.03 6.37 -0.46
CA GLU A 72 -1.84 7.11 -1.46
C GLU A 72 -0.99 7.75 -2.56
N ASN A 73 0.27 8.09 -2.24
CA ASN A 73 1.23 8.61 -3.21
C ASN A 73 1.69 7.57 -4.25
N GLY A 74 1.27 6.31 -4.13
CA GLY A 74 1.54 5.23 -5.08
C GLY A 74 2.99 4.72 -5.13
N VAL A 75 3.93 5.40 -4.48
CA VAL A 75 5.38 5.08 -4.52
C VAL A 75 5.87 4.54 -3.18
N GLY A 76 5.38 5.11 -2.09
CA GLY A 76 5.77 4.74 -0.74
C GLY A 76 5.07 3.49 -0.26
N PHE A 77 5.72 2.81 0.68
CA PHE A 77 5.15 1.69 1.41
C PHE A 77 5.32 1.91 2.91
N GLU A 78 4.35 1.45 3.68
CA GLU A 78 4.44 1.44 5.13
C GLU A 78 4.10 0.05 5.69
N PRO A 79 4.76 -0.38 6.78
CA PRO A 79 4.34 -1.56 7.52
C PRO A 79 2.98 -1.34 8.17
N THR A 80 2.02 -2.22 7.87
CA THR A 80 0.66 -2.16 8.38
C THR A 80 0.29 -3.50 9.01
N LEU A 81 -0.16 -3.45 10.27
CA LEU A 81 -0.77 -4.59 10.95
C LEU A 81 -2.23 -4.71 10.53
N VAL A 82 -2.65 -5.92 10.14
CA VAL A 82 -4.01 -6.19 9.66
C VAL A 82 -4.67 -7.23 10.56
N PHE A 83 -5.88 -6.90 11.03
CA PHE A 83 -6.79 -7.81 11.71
C PHE A 83 -7.85 -8.29 10.72
N CYS A 84 -8.01 -9.59 10.60
CA CYS A 84 -8.94 -10.18 9.64
C CYS A 84 -10.12 -10.90 10.29
N CYS A 85 -11.27 -10.81 9.64
CA CYS A 85 -12.40 -11.70 9.84
C CYS A 85 -12.51 -12.61 8.61
N GLY A 86 -11.99 -13.84 8.72
CA GLY A 86 -11.78 -14.70 7.55
C GLY A 86 -10.79 -14.06 6.57
N PHE A 87 -11.19 -13.91 5.31
CA PHE A 87 -10.37 -13.25 4.28
C PHE A 87 -10.58 -11.74 4.17
N LYS A 88 -11.46 -11.14 4.98
CA LYS A 88 -11.75 -9.70 4.90
C LYS A 88 -10.92 -8.92 5.93
N PRO A 89 -10.23 -7.84 5.53
CA PRO A 89 -9.60 -6.94 6.48
C PRO A 89 -10.69 -6.19 7.25
N MET A 90 -10.60 -6.22 8.58
CA MET A 90 -11.51 -5.48 9.46
C MET A 90 -10.86 -4.22 10.01
N LEU A 91 -9.58 -4.31 10.37
CA LEU A 91 -8.83 -3.20 10.92
C LEU A 91 -7.41 -3.25 10.36
N MET A 92 -6.93 -2.10 9.90
CA MET A 92 -5.57 -1.89 9.45
C MET A 92 -4.98 -0.75 10.25
N MET A 93 -3.77 -0.94 10.78
CA MET A 93 -3.08 0.09 11.54
C MET A 93 -1.65 0.21 11.04
N SER A 94 -1.24 1.43 10.73
CA SER A 94 0.17 1.81 10.60
C SER A 94 0.90 1.62 11.93
N LYS A 95 2.23 1.73 11.89
CA LYS A 95 3.07 1.61 13.09
C LYS A 95 2.69 2.64 14.17
N SER A 96 2.49 3.90 13.78
CA SER A 96 2.14 4.97 14.72
C SER A 96 0.76 4.75 15.33
N GLU A 97 -0.24 4.40 14.51
CA GLU A 97 -1.59 4.09 15.00
C GLU A 97 -1.58 2.90 15.96
N PHE A 98 -0.80 1.86 15.67
CA PHE A 98 -0.67 0.72 16.58
C PHE A 98 -0.01 1.13 17.91
N GLN A 99 1.03 1.94 17.87
CA GLN A 99 1.67 2.46 19.09
C GLN A 99 0.68 3.31 19.92
N SER A 100 -0.07 4.19 19.27
CA SER A 100 -1.13 4.97 19.91
C SER A 100 -2.24 4.09 20.46
N PHE A 101 -2.63 3.03 19.76
CA PHE A 101 -3.61 2.05 20.24
C PHE A 101 -3.13 1.39 21.53
N ILE A 102 -1.89 0.90 21.57
CA ILE A 102 -1.30 0.31 22.77
C ILE A 102 -1.26 1.30 23.93
N ALA A 103 -0.87 2.56 23.67
CA ALA A 103 -0.85 3.59 24.71
C ALA A 103 -2.24 3.88 25.31
N ASN A 104 -3.30 3.76 24.50
CA ASN A 104 -4.68 4.01 24.92
C ASN A 104 -5.41 2.76 25.45
N LEU A 105 -4.84 1.56 25.33
CA LEU A 105 -5.46 0.31 25.79
C LEU A 105 -5.98 0.35 27.24
N PRO A 106 -5.24 0.91 28.23
CA PRO A 106 -5.73 0.99 29.61
C PRO A 106 -7.02 1.80 29.73
N LEU A 107 -7.09 2.96 29.04
CA LEU A 107 -8.27 3.80 29.05
C LEU A 107 -9.47 3.11 28.38
N ILE A 108 -9.23 2.46 27.23
CA ILE A 108 -10.26 1.68 26.52
C ILE A 108 -10.82 0.60 27.43
N LYS A 109 -9.96 -0.11 28.17
CA LYS A 109 -10.37 -1.14 29.12
C LYS A 109 -11.27 -0.56 30.22
N THR A 110 -10.87 0.52 30.87
CA THR A 110 -11.67 1.19 31.91
C THR A 110 -13.03 1.64 31.40
N ASN A 111 -13.08 2.19 30.18
CA ASN A 111 -14.33 2.62 29.55
C ASN A 111 -15.27 1.44 29.28
N LEU A 112 -14.75 0.33 28.77
CA LEU A 112 -15.53 -0.89 28.54
C LEU A 112 -16.06 -1.48 29.84
N GLU A 113 -15.22 -1.58 30.88
CA GLU A 113 -15.65 -2.07 32.20
C GLU A 113 -16.75 -1.20 32.82
N THR A 114 -16.67 0.12 32.64
CA THR A 114 -17.70 1.06 33.11
C THR A 114 -19.00 0.87 32.35
N PHE A 115 -18.92 0.73 31.03
CA PHE A 115 -20.08 0.47 30.17
C PHE A 115 -20.79 -0.84 30.53
N PHE A 116 -20.05 -1.93 30.76
CA PHE A 116 -20.65 -3.21 31.15
C PHE A 116 -21.32 -3.21 32.52
N LYS A 117 -20.97 -2.28 33.42
CA LYS A 117 -21.67 -2.10 34.71
C LYS A 117 -23.01 -1.38 34.55
N GLN A 118 -23.22 -0.71 33.42
CA GLN A 118 -24.44 0.03 33.10
C GLN A 118 -25.45 -0.78 32.27
N LEU A 119 -25.03 -1.96 31.77
CA LEU A 119 -25.87 -2.97 31.13
C LEU A 119 -26.42 -3.94 32.18
#